data_AF-A0A2A4IPU4-F1
#
_entry.id   AF-A0A2A4IPU4-F1
#
_cell.length_a   1.000
_cell.length_b   1.000
_cell.length_c   1.000
_cell.angle_alpha   90.00
_cell.angle_beta   90.00
_cell.angle_gamma   90.00
#
_symmetry.space_group_name_H-M   'P 1'
#
loop_
_entity.id
_entity.type
_entity.pdbx_description
1 polymer ?
#
loop_
_entity_poly.entity_id
_entity_poly.type
_entity_poly.pdbx_seq_one_letter_code
_entity_poly.pdbx_strand_id
1 'polypeptide(L)'
;MKNIAILGRPNVGKSTLFNRFAGRRKSIVDPTAGVTRDISMSLAYIDDIAFNVFDTGGLLDISDDTLNEKVREKALKTAAEDADILLFLVDAHQSHPDDRHFINIIRKSGKPIILVINKVDADSHNNLINEFYSLGINDVVPISAEHNNGIDDLREKILEVLERIGVDLEAEREEQINQIKESNKSLYNSENIDIEYDELLDEDSGDYEETIIEEIKEDENKIINIAIVGKPNAGKSTLLNTLIGKDRSIVSDIAGTTRDAIDETFNFKGDNICLVDTAGIRKKKNVNTDVEYYSVNRAIKAIESSDVCILMLDVFEGLTDQDKTIANLIIDRKKGIVIAANKWDIREKGTTWNDYEAYMKSAFPILNYAFYARVCAARKNDAEKLLSLAVRVAKTRMQRFETHALTETMVRATREYTISAGGNPFKIFYVTQTGVNPPAFAVFCNHPHKLNSHYKRYLENRFREMFDFRGTPIILNFRKRGKKYGG
;
A
#
# COMPACT_ATOMS: atom_id res chain seq x y z
N MET A 1 -6.24 18.41 8.31
CA MET A 1 -5.14 17.42 8.22
C MET A 1 -3.91 17.98 8.88
N LYS A 2 -3.40 17.26 9.89
CA LYS A 2 -2.23 17.65 10.67
C LYS A 2 -0.92 17.21 10.02
N ASN A 3 0.15 17.95 10.31
CA ASN A 3 1.46 17.83 9.72
C ASN A 3 2.49 17.30 10.73
N ILE A 4 3.25 16.27 10.36
CA ILE A 4 4.30 15.61 11.15
C ILE A 4 5.65 15.80 10.45
N ALA A 5 6.60 16.49 11.07
CA ALA A 5 7.96 16.62 10.54
C ALA A 5 8.90 15.55 11.12
N ILE A 6 9.65 14.87 10.26
CA ILE A 6 10.76 14.01 10.66
C ILE A 6 12.07 14.79 10.51
N LEU A 7 12.72 15.05 11.65
CA LEU A 7 13.91 15.88 11.79
C LEU A 7 15.06 15.06 12.38
N GLY A 8 16.29 15.52 12.17
CA GLY A 8 17.48 14.92 12.77
C GLY A 8 18.73 15.11 11.91
N ARG A 9 19.89 14.69 12.42
CA ARG A 9 21.14 14.73 11.65
C ARG A 9 21.12 13.81 10.42
N PRO A 10 22.08 13.96 9.49
CA PRO A 10 22.32 12.93 8.47
C PRO A 10 22.54 11.54 9.08
N ASN A 11 22.13 10.50 8.37
CA ASN A 11 22.37 9.08 8.70
C ASN A 11 21.74 8.52 10.01
N VAL A 12 20.89 9.28 10.72
CA VAL A 12 20.15 8.78 11.91
C VAL A 12 18.96 7.88 11.56
N GLY A 13 18.64 7.72 10.27
CA GLY A 13 17.56 6.85 9.78
C GLY A 13 16.21 7.55 9.51
N LYS A 14 16.23 8.87 9.25
CA LYS A 14 15.05 9.69 8.89
C LYS A 14 14.23 9.08 7.75
N SER A 15 14.88 8.80 6.63
CA SER A 15 14.20 8.27 5.44
C SER A 15 13.68 6.84 5.65
N THR A 16 14.33 6.04 6.49
CA THR A 16 13.85 4.71 6.89
C THR A 16 12.55 4.83 7.68
N LEU A 17 12.48 5.75 8.65
CA LEU A 17 11.27 6.01 9.41
C LEU A 17 10.17 6.62 8.53
N PHE A 18 10.51 7.61 7.69
CA PHE A 18 9.59 8.22 6.74
C PHE A 18 8.94 7.16 5.83
N ASN A 19 9.74 6.27 5.25
CA ASN A 19 9.23 5.19 4.39
C ASN A 19 8.32 4.22 5.17
N ARG A 20 8.57 4.02 6.47
CA ARG A 20 7.71 3.21 7.34
C ARG A 20 6.33 3.88 7.56
N PHE A 21 6.29 5.19 7.75
CA PHE A 21 5.04 5.95 7.86
C PHE A 21 4.31 6.08 6.51
N ALA A 22 5.05 6.31 5.42
CA ALA A 22 4.53 6.41 4.06
C ALA A 22 4.00 5.08 3.50
N GLY A 23 4.41 3.95 4.10
CA GLY A 23 4.03 2.61 3.69
C GLY A 23 2.58 2.24 4.02
N ARG A 24 1.62 2.74 3.23
CA ARG A 24 0.35 2.07 2.87
C ARG A 24 -0.45 2.74 1.74
N ARG A 25 -0.18 3.99 1.38
CA ARG A 25 -0.69 4.63 0.15
C ARG A 25 0.27 5.72 -0.30
N LYS A 26 0.93 5.55 -1.45
CA LYS A 26 1.45 6.69 -2.21
C LYS A 26 0.24 7.39 -2.84
N SER A 27 -0.35 8.36 -2.16
CA SER A 27 -1.19 9.37 -2.82
C SER A 27 -0.30 10.55 -3.18
N ILE A 28 -0.22 10.82 -4.48
CA ILE A 28 0.22 12.12 -4.99
C ILE A 28 -0.80 13.13 -4.48
N VAL A 29 -0.35 14.13 -3.72
CA VAL A 29 -1.17 15.29 -3.37
C VAL A 29 -0.82 16.41 -4.35
N ASP A 30 -1.85 17.09 -4.83
CA ASP A 30 -1.82 18.26 -5.70
C ASP A 30 -0.88 19.35 -5.12
N PRO A 31 0.04 19.93 -5.90
CA PRO A 31 0.88 21.02 -5.41
C PRO A 31 0.05 22.30 -5.34
N THR A 32 -0.37 22.69 -4.14
CA THR A 32 -0.77 24.08 -3.90
C THR A 32 0.40 24.97 -4.28
N ALA A 33 0.18 25.86 -5.26
CA ALA A 33 1.20 26.71 -5.84
C ALA A 33 1.94 27.53 -4.76
N GLY A 34 3.25 27.31 -4.59
CA GLY A 34 4.06 28.22 -3.78
C GLY A 34 5.38 27.74 -3.18
N VAL A 35 5.71 26.43 -3.13
CA VAL A 35 6.98 26.02 -2.50
C VAL A 35 7.72 24.96 -3.31
N THR A 36 8.81 25.40 -3.95
CA THR A 36 9.75 24.60 -4.73
C THR A 36 10.74 23.83 -3.85
N ARG A 37 10.89 22.54 -4.19
CA ARG A 37 12.09 21.69 -4.13
C ARG A 37 12.51 21.16 -2.74
N ASP A 38 12.47 19.82 -2.63
CA ASP A 38 13.25 18.96 -1.72
C ASP A 38 12.71 18.61 -0.32
N ILE A 39 11.38 18.71 -0.09
CA ILE A 39 10.72 18.05 1.05
C ILE A 39 9.91 16.85 0.53
N SER A 40 10.28 15.65 0.95
CA SER A 40 9.50 14.45 0.64
C SER A 40 8.31 14.41 1.59
N MET A 41 7.11 14.66 1.07
CA MET A 41 5.85 14.58 1.82
C MET A 41 5.08 13.31 1.42
N SER A 42 4.48 12.64 2.38
CA SER A 42 3.61 11.48 2.17
C SER A 42 2.46 11.49 3.16
N LEU A 43 1.33 10.95 2.74
CA LEU A 43 0.24 10.63 3.64
C LEU A 43 0.62 9.41 4.49
N ALA A 44 0.42 9.52 5.80
CA ALA A 44 0.52 8.41 6.75
C ALA A 44 -0.79 8.27 7.52
N TYR A 45 -1.10 7.06 7.95
CA TYR A 45 -2.26 6.78 8.77
C TYR A 45 -1.78 6.27 10.12
N ILE A 46 -2.21 6.94 11.18
CA ILE A 46 -2.09 6.45 12.55
C ILE A 46 -3.51 6.11 12.99
N ASP A 47 -3.75 4.83 13.23
CA ASP A 47 -5.09 4.25 13.29
C ASP A 47 -5.93 4.60 12.04
N ASP A 48 -7.00 5.36 12.22
CA ASP A 48 -7.91 5.79 11.16
C ASP A 48 -7.77 7.30 10.84
N ILE A 49 -6.77 7.99 11.40
CA ILE A 49 -6.55 9.43 11.20
C ILE A 49 -5.39 9.62 10.22
N ALA A 50 -5.63 10.42 9.19
CA ALA A 50 -4.63 10.76 8.18
C ALA A 50 -3.78 11.96 8.62
N PHE A 51 -2.46 11.82 8.43
CA PHE A 51 -1.45 12.83 8.72
C PHE A 51 -0.56 13.05 7.50
N ASN A 52 -0.16 14.29 7.25
CA ASN A 52 0.92 14.57 6.32
C ASN A 52 2.25 14.38 7.05
N VAL A 53 3.05 13.41 6.64
CA VAL A 53 4.40 13.20 7.16
C VAL A 53 5.39 13.74 6.14
N PHE A 54 6.40 14.48 6.59
CA PHE A 54 7.46 14.92 5.69
C PHE A 54 8.87 14.75 6.26
N ASP A 55 9.80 14.37 5.39
CA ASP A 55 11.22 14.18 5.71
C ASP A 55 12.01 15.44 5.33
N THR A 56 12.81 15.95 6.28
CA THR A 56 13.76 17.04 6.06
C THR A 56 15.13 16.56 5.57
N GLY A 57 15.32 15.25 5.41
CA GLY A 57 16.56 14.64 4.92
C GLY A 57 17.05 15.22 3.59
N GLY A 58 16.15 15.50 2.65
CA GLY A 58 16.50 16.14 1.37
C GLY A 58 17.17 17.51 1.50
N LEU A 59 16.83 18.28 2.54
CA LEU A 59 17.41 19.60 2.84
C LEU A 59 18.69 19.53 3.68
N LEU A 60 18.90 18.43 4.43
CA LEU A 60 19.98 18.28 5.40
C LEU A 60 21.13 17.37 4.92
N ASP A 61 20.85 16.50 3.95
CA ASP A 61 21.76 15.46 3.46
C ASP A 61 22.53 15.88 2.18
N ILE A 62 22.53 17.18 1.81
CA ILE A 62 23.40 17.69 0.72
C ILE A 62 24.85 17.59 1.19
N SER A 63 25.53 16.56 0.69
CA SER A 63 26.96 16.33 0.83
C SER A 63 27.72 17.35 -0.02
N ASP A 64 28.15 18.44 0.60
CA ASP A 64 29.42 19.11 0.32
C ASP A 64 29.76 20.03 1.50
N ASP A 65 31.04 20.04 1.87
CA ASP A 65 31.67 20.64 3.06
C ASP A 65 31.51 22.19 3.21
N THR A 66 30.48 22.79 2.61
CA THR A 66 30.25 24.25 2.65
C THR A 66 28.77 24.69 2.74
N LEU A 67 27.81 23.78 2.97
CA LEU A 67 26.45 24.22 3.31
C LEU A 67 26.41 24.79 4.73
N ASN A 68 26.49 26.12 4.81
CA ASN A 68 26.40 26.95 6.01
C ASN A 68 25.42 26.37 7.05
N GLU A 69 25.86 26.26 8.31
CA GLU A 69 25.02 25.93 9.47
C GLU A 69 23.67 26.67 9.46
N LYS A 70 23.71 27.96 9.06
CA LYS A 70 22.52 28.82 8.87
C LYS A 70 21.48 28.26 7.89
N VAL A 71 21.88 27.52 6.86
CA VAL A 71 20.98 26.87 5.90
C VAL A 71 20.26 25.70 6.57
N ARG A 72 20.97 24.89 7.35
CA ARG A 72 20.38 23.81 8.15
C ARG A 72 19.45 24.36 9.22
N GLU A 73 19.84 25.42 9.92
CA GLU A 73 18.96 26.09 10.88
C GLU A 73 17.69 26.61 10.21
N LYS A 74 17.82 27.23 9.04
CA LYS A 74 16.67 27.75 8.28
C LYS A 74 15.74 26.62 7.86
N ALA A 75 16.27 25.52 7.33
CA ALA A 75 15.48 24.35 6.95
C ALA A 75 14.73 23.74 8.14
N LEU A 76 15.40 23.61 9.30
CA LEU A 76 14.77 23.12 10.53
C LEU A 76 13.68 24.06 11.04
N LYS A 77 13.89 25.38 10.98
CA LYS A 77 12.87 26.37 11.38
C LYS A 77 11.65 26.30 10.48
N THR A 78 11.85 26.30 9.16
CA THR A 78 10.74 26.20 8.19
C THR A 78 9.96 24.91 8.37
N ALA A 79 10.66 23.77 8.50
CA ALA A 79 10.00 22.49 8.77
C ALA A 79 9.23 22.48 10.11
N ALA A 80 9.74 23.17 11.13
CA ALA A 80 9.07 23.28 12.41
C ALA A 80 7.85 24.20 12.39
N GLU A 81 7.87 25.27 11.58
CA GLU A 81 6.74 26.19 11.39
C GLU A 81 5.55 25.48 10.71
N ASP A 82 5.83 24.66 9.70
CA ASP A 82 4.82 23.96 8.90
C ASP A 82 4.24 22.70 9.57
N ALA A 83 4.83 22.26 10.68
CA ALA A 83 4.41 21.06 11.40
C ALA A 83 3.50 21.36 12.60
N ASP A 84 2.64 20.42 12.92
CA ASP A 84 1.88 20.39 14.17
C ASP A 84 2.63 19.61 15.26
N ILE A 85 3.46 18.64 14.87
CA ILE A 85 4.29 17.83 15.77
C ILE A 85 5.64 17.51 15.13
N LEU A 86 6.70 17.51 15.93
CA LEU A 86 8.07 17.27 15.49
C LEU A 86 8.59 15.93 16.02
N LEU A 87 9.04 15.06 15.12
CA LEU A 87 9.77 13.84 15.46
C LEU A 87 11.27 14.12 15.28
N PHE A 88 11.99 14.28 16.38
CA PHE A 88 13.45 14.51 16.33
C PHE A 88 14.20 13.20 16.52
N LEU A 89 14.83 12.70 15.47
CA LEU A 89 15.50 11.42 15.44
C LEU A 89 16.98 11.55 15.81
N VAL A 90 17.42 10.65 16.68
CA VAL A 90 18.82 10.45 17.07
C VAL A 90 19.20 8.99 16.86
N ASP A 91 20.50 8.72 16.70
CA ASP A 91 21.05 7.37 16.60
C ASP A 91 21.44 6.86 17.99
N ALA A 92 20.89 5.72 18.42
CA ALA A 92 21.18 5.11 19.72
C ALA A 92 22.68 4.83 19.94
N HIS A 93 23.44 4.57 18.87
CA HIS A 93 24.87 4.25 18.95
C HIS A 93 25.77 5.47 18.88
N GLN A 94 25.23 6.66 18.58
CA GLN A 94 26.02 7.87 18.33
C GLN A 94 25.31 9.13 18.82
N SER A 95 25.56 9.52 20.07
CA SER A 95 25.23 10.86 20.55
C SER A 95 26.13 11.92 19.90
N HIS A 96 25.60 13.12 19.66
CA HIS A 96 26.37 14.20 19.04
C HIS A 96 26.00 15.57 19.63
N PRO A 97 26.99 16.47 19.86
CA PRO A 97 26.72 17.80 20.42
C PRO A 97 25.67 18.61 19.64
N ASP A 98 25.70 18.51 18.30
CA ASP A 98 24.74 19.20 17.43
C ASP A 98 23.27 18.80 17.66
N ASP A 99 22.99 17.61 18.20
CA ASP A 99 21.61 17.19 18.50
C ASP A 99 20.96 18.17 19.49
N ARG A 100 21.71 18.61 20.51
CA ARG A 100 21.25 19.62 21.48
C ARG A 100 21.07 20.99 20.82
N HIS A 101 21.95 21.37 19.90
CA HIS A 101 21.86 22.63 19.15
C HIS A 101 20.59 22.67 18.29
N PHE A 102 20.35 21.64 17.49
CA PHE A 102 19.16 21.56 16.64
C PHE A 102 17.86 21.49 17.45
N ILE A 103 17.84 20.76 18.56
CA ILE A 103 16.70 20.74 19.49
C ILE A 103 16.41 22.15 20.03
N ASN A 104 17.44 22.91 20.43
CA ASN A 104 17.25 24.27 20.92
C ASN A 104 16.69 25.23 19.84
N ILE A 105 16.99 24.98 18.57
CA ILE A 105 16.44 25.75 17.45
C ILE A 105 14.95 25.45 17.29
N ILE A 106 14.58 24.16 17.15
CA ILE A 106 13.19 23.77 16.89
C ILE A 106 12.29 23.99 18.11
N ARG A 107 12.85 23.96 19.34
CA ARG A 107 12.11 24.27 20.57
C ARG A 107 11.53 25.69 20.56
N LYS A 108 12.14 26.63 19.83
CA LYS A 108 11.62 28.00 19.67
C LYS A 108 10.31 28.06 18.87
N SER A 109 9.97 27.03 18.09
CA SER A 109 8.70 26.95 17.38
C SER A 109 7.49 26.79 18.31
N GLY A 110 7.72 26.36 19.56
CA GLY A 110 6.65 26.05 20.52
C GLY A 110 5.85 24.79 20.19
N LYS A 111 6.18 24.09 19.08
CA LYS A 111 5.53 22.83 18.70
C LYS A 111 5.96 21.69 19.62
N PRO A 112 5.08 20.71 19.90
CA PRO A 112 5.47 19.53 20.66
C PRO A 112 6.53 18.72 19.91
N ILE A 113 7.50 18.20 20.68
CA ILE A 113 8.63 17.43 20.15
C ILE A 113 8.63 16.05 20.80
N ILE A 114 8.67 15.01 19.98
CA ILE A 114 8.94 13.64 20.40
C ILE A 114 10.39 13.32 20.01
N LEU A 115 11.20 12.93 20.99
CA LEU A 115 12.56 12.44 20.77
C LEU A 115 12.50 10.95 20.40
N VAL A 116 12.94 10.62 19.19
CA VAL A 116 12.91 9.26 18.66
C VAL A 116 14.33 8.70 18.64
N ILE A 117 14.63 7.75 19.51
CA ILE A 117 15.95 7.12 19.60
C ILE A 117 15.94 5.91 18.67
N ASN A 118 16.55 6.03 17.50
CA ASN A 118 16.51 5.02 16.45
C ASN A 118 17.73 4.08 16.51
N LYS A 119 17.63 2.92 15.84
CA LYS A 119 18.64 1.85 15.82
C LYS A 119 18.86 1.19 17.19
N VAL A 120 17.79 1.03 17.97
CA VAL A 120 17.86 0.30 19.24
C VAL A 120 17.82 -1.21 18.96
N ASP A 121 18.90 -1.93 19.27
CA ASP A 121 18.98 -3.40 19.16
C ASP A 121 18.34 -4.09 20.37
N ALA A 122 17.82 -5.31 20.17
CA ALA A 122 17.04 -6.07 21.16
C ALA A 122 17.75 -6.29 22.53
N ASP A 123 19.08 -6.31 22.56
CA ASP A 123 19.90 -6.59 23.76
C ASP A 123 20.64 -5.36 24.33
N SER A 124 20.46 -4.17 23.74
CA SER A 124 21.20 -2.96 24.12
C SER A 124 20.43 -2.05 25.08
N HIS A 125 20.48 -2.43 26.36
CA HIS A 125 20.34 -1.67 27.62
C HIS A 125 19.72 -0.25 27.64
N ASN A 126 18.86 -0.03 28.65
CA ASN A 126 18.41 1.27 29.22
C ASN A 126 19.54 2.33 29.41
N ASN A 127 20.81 1.92 29.50
CA ASN A 127 21.94 2.83 29.70
C ASN A 127 22.22 3.74 28.49
N LEU A 128 22.00 3.26 27.25
CA LEU A 128 22.17 4.09 26.04
C LEU A 128 21.10 5.17 25.93
N ILE A 129 19.87 4.85 26.37
CA ILE A 129 18.73 5.78 26.36
C ILE A 129 18.92 6.89 27.42
N ASN A 130 19.57 6.57 28.54
CA ASN A 130 19.71 7.50 29.66
C ASN A 130 20.44 8.81 29.31
N GLU A 131 21.42 8.75 28.41
CA GLU A 131 22.17 9.93 27.95
C GLU A 131 21.29 10.92 27.19
N PHE A 132 20.29 10.43 26.46
CA PHE A 132 19.39 11.23 25.63
C PHE A 132 18.35 12.01 26.44
N TYR A 133 18.02 11.61 27.68
CA TYR A 133 17.20 12.44 28.57
C TYR A 133 17.85 13.79 28.87
N SER A 134 19.18 13.88 28.80
CA SER A 134 19.89 15.16 29.00
C SER A 134 19.51 16.23 27.96
N LEU A 135 18.93 15.86 26.82
CA LEU A 135 18.45 16.77 25.78
C LEU A 135 17.20 17.56 26.21
N GLY A 136 16.57 17.19 27.32
CA GLY A 136 15.45 17.93 27.92
C GLY A 136 14.15 17.83 27.11
N ILE A 137 13.91 16.66 26.50
CA ILE A 137 12.64 16.29 25.88
C ILE A 137 12.07 15.12 26.69
N ASN A 138 10.81 15.26 27.13
CA ASN A 138 10.18 14.27 28.02
C ASN A 138 9.51 13.14 27.24
N ASP A 139 8.95 13.44 26.06
CA ASP A 139 8.35 12.43 25.20
C ASP A 139 9.46 11.73 24.41
N VAL A 140 9.96 10.63 24.97
CA VAL A 140 11.05 9.84 24.38
C VAL A 140 10.52 8.47 23.96
N VAL A 141 10.82 8.06 22.73
CA VAL A 141 10.43 6.75 22.19
C VAL A 141 11.62 6.05 21.55
N PRO A 142 12.08 4.91 22.09
CA PRO A 142 13.09 4.07 21.45
C PRO A 142 12.48 3.22 20.34
N ILE A 143 13.13 3.17 19.18
CA ILE A 143 12.68 2.41 18.02
C ILE A 143 13.84 1.71 17.30
N SER A 144 13.49 0.71 16.49
CA SER A 144 14.31 0.28 15.35
C SER A 144 13.49 0.46 14.08
N ALA A 145 13.72 1.57 13.38
CA ALA A 145 13.03 1.88 12.13
C ALA A 145 13.27 0.81 11.07
N GLU A 146 14.44 0.17 11.05
CA GLU A 146 14.79 -0.90 10.12
C GLU A 146 14.07 -2.22 10.44
N HIS A 147 14.03 -2.61 11.73
CA HIS A 147 13.43 -3.87 12.17
C HIS A 147 11.95 -3.78 12.59
N ASN A 148 11.33 -2.59 12.46
CA ASN A 148 9.94 -2.31 12.78
C ASN A 148 9.62 -2.45 14.28
N ASN A 149 10.61 -2.26 15.14
CA ASN A 149 10.44 -2.32 16.58
C ASN A 149 10.15 -0.93 17.15
N GLY A 150 9.27 -0.82 18.15
CA GLY A 150 8.88 0.45 18.79
C GLY A 150 8.06 1.42 17.93
N ILE A 151 7.73 1.06 16.68
CA ILE A 151 7.00 1.94 15.76
C ILE A 151 5.55 2.14 16.20
N ASP A 152 4.92 1.12 16.79
CA ASP A 152 3.56 1.25 17.32
C ASP A 152 3.55 2.10 18.60
N ASP A 153 4.57 2.01 19.45
CA ASP A 153 4.74 2.88 20.61
C ASP A 153 4.93 4.35 20.17
N LEU A 154 5.66 4.58 19.06
CA LEU A 154 5.80 5.90 18.47
C LEU A 154 4.47 6.46 17.94
N ARG A 155 3.66 5.61 17.30
CA ARG A 155 2.31 5.97 16.84
C ARG A 155 1.40 6.37 18.00
N GLU A 156 1.37 5.58 19.06
CA GLU A 156 0.59 5.86 20.26
C GLU A 156 1.04 7.17 20.91
N LYS A 157 2.35 7.39 21.04
CA LYS A 157 2.89 8.63 21.60
C LYS A 157 2.52 9.86 20.76
N ILE A 158 2.48 9.75 19.43
CA ILE A 158 2.04 10.84 18.56
C ILE A 158 0.59 11.24 18.88
N LEU A 159 -0.32 10.26 18.99
CA LEU A 159 -1.73 10.53 19.31
C LEU A 159 -1.87 11.14 20.72
N GLU A 160 -1.21 10.57 21.72
CA GLU A 160 -1.20 11.09 23.10
C GLU A 160 -0.74 12.54 23.16
N VAL A 161 0.34 12.88 22.43
CA VAL A 161 0.87 14.25 22.40
C VAL A 161 -0.10 15.21 21.72
N LEU A 162 -0.78 14.78 20.64
CA LEU A 162 -1.78 15.60 19.94
C LEU A 162 -3.01 15.87 20.82
N GLU A 163 -3.53 14.86 21.51
CA GLU A 163 -4.63 15.04 22.48
C GLU A 163 -4.20 15.99 23.61
N ARG A 164 -2.98 15.85 24.13
CA ARG A 164 -2.45 16.68 25.21
C ARG A 164 -2.34 18.16 24.84
N ILE A 165 -2.12 18.48 23.56
CA ILE A 165 -2.11 19.87 23.07
C ILE A 165 -3.51 20.35 22.62
N GLY A 166 -4.56 19.57 22.89
CA GLY A 166 -5.95 19.94 22.64
C GLY A 166 -6.44 19.66 21.22
N VAL A 167 -5.79 18.77 20.47
CA VAL A 167 -6.34 18.28 19.20
C VAL A 167 -7.44 17.27 19.51
N ASP A 168 -8.65 17.56 19.05
CA ASP A 168 -9.77 16.62 19.08
C ASP A 168 -9.61 15.62 17.93
N LEU A 169 -9.10 14.44 18.26
CA LEU A 169 -8.84 13.38 17.30
C LEU A 169 -10.12 12.78 16.69
N GLU A 170 -11.25 12.84 17.39
CA GLU A 170 -12.54 12.39 16.86
C GLU A 170 -13.12 13.43 15.89
N ALA A 171 -13.03 14.72 16.21
CA ALA A 171 -13.40 15.79 15.28
C ALA A 171 -12.55 15.77 14.00
N GLU A 172 -11.23 15.59 14.12
CA GLU A 172 -10.35 15.48 12.95
C GLU A 172 -10.70 14.24 12.10
N ARG A 173 -11.12 13.14 12.73
CA ARG A 173 -11.61 11.94 12.03
C ARG A 173 -12.92 12.23 11.29
N GLU A 174 -13.88 12.87 11.95
CA GLU A 174 -15.18 13.23 11.35
C GLU A 174 -15.02 14.20 10.18
N GLU A 175 -14.16 15.22 10.31
CA GLU A 175 -13.86 16.16 9.24
C GLU A 175 -13.28 15.44 8.02
N GLN A 176 -12.34 14.52 8.22
CA GLN A 176 -11.75 13.72 7.14
C GLN A 176 -12.79 12.81 6.46
N ILE A 177 -13.68 12.19 7.23
CA ILE A 177 -14.79 11.40 6.68
C ILE A 177 -15.74 12.28 5.86
N ASN A 178 -16.04 13.48 6.33
CA ASN A 178 -16.91 14.44 5.64
C ASN A 178 -16.27 14.97 4.35
N GLN A 179 -14.98 15.30 4.35
CA GLN A 179 -14.24 15.69 3.14
C GLN A 179 -14.23 14.56 2.10
N ILE A 180 -14.09 13.30 2.53
CA ILE A 180 -14.20 12.13 1.63
C ILE A 180 -15.63 12.02 1.07
N LYS A 181 -16.66 12.19 1.91
CA LYS A 181 -18.06 12.18 1.48
C LYS A 181 -18.37 13.30 0.49
N GLU A 182 -17.91 14.52 0.73
CA GLU A 182 -18.08 15.67 -0.16
C GLU A 182 -17.33 15.52 -1.49
N SER A 183 -16.09 15.04 -1.44
CA SER A 183 -15.30 14.72 -2.65
C SER A 183 -16.02 13.68 -3.51
N ASN A 184 -16.67 12.70 -2.87
CA ASN A 184 -17.47 11.68 -3.54
C ASN A 184 -18.87 12.19 -3.95
N LYS A 185 -19.40 13.24 -3.33
CA LYS A 185 -20.67 13.87 -3.69
C LYS A 185 -20.60 14.57 -5.05
N SER A 186 -19.42 15.07 -5.44
CA SER A 186 -19.18 15.59 -6.80
C SER A 186 -19.27 14.52 -7.90
N LEU A 187 -19.19 13.23 -7.54
CA LEU A 187 -19.34 12.10 -8.45
C LEU A 187 -20.80 11.60 -8.57
N TYR A 188 -21.73 12.07 -7.74
CA TYR A 188 -23.12 11.57 -7.74
C TYR A 188 -24.11 12.73 -7.57
N ASN A 189 -24.63 13.22 -8.70
CA ASN A 189 -25.93 13.90 -8.73
C ASN A 189 -27.04 12.85 -8.76
N SER A 190 -27.72 12.60 -7.65
CA SER A 190 -29.18 12.34 -7.62
C SER A 190 -29.70 12.42 -6.18
N GLU A 191 -31.00 12.68 -6.08
CA GLU A 191 -31.71 13.38 -5.02
C GLU A 191 -31.96 12.58 -3.72
N ASN A 192 -31.95 13.34 -2.61
CA ASN A 192 -32.65 13.20 -1.33
C ASN A 192 -33.30 11.85 -0.96
N ILE A 193 -32.87 11.28 0.17
CA ILE A 193 -33.78 10.60 1.11
C ILE A 193 -33.34 10.92 2.56
N ASP A 194 -34.23 11.59 3.30
CA ASP A 194 -34.17 11.76 4.76
C ASP A 194 -34.52 10.44 5.46
N ILE A 195 -33.80 10.09 6.54
CA ILE A 195 -34.12 8.92 7.38
C ILE A 195 -34.34 9.40 8.82
N GLU A 196 -35.55 9.18 9.32
CA GLU A 196 -35.97 9.30 10.71
C GLU A 196 -35.83 7.92 11.38
N TYR A 197 -35.22 7.85 12.57
CA TYR A 197 -35.06 6.63 13.36
C TYR A 197 -35.81 6.78 14.68
N ASP A 198 -36.76 5.88 14.96
CA ASP A 198 -37.07 5.53 16.35
C ASP A 198 -37.58 4.10 16.52
N GLU A 199 -37.26 3.58 17.71
CA GLU A 199 -37.81 2.46 18.49
C GLU A 199 -37.51 0.97 18.17
N LEU A 200 -36.72 0.41 19.10
CA LEU A 200 -36.71 -0.96 19.67
C LEU A 200 -36.11 -2.07 18.77
N LEU A 201 -35.19 -2.93 19.26
CA LEU A 201 -35.42 -3.90 20.33
C LEU A 201 -34.14 -4.34 21.06
N ASP A 202 -34.27 -4.53 22.37
CA ASP A 202 -33.42 -5.39 23.20
C ASP A 202 -34.02 -6.82 23.26
N GLU A 203 -33.16 -7.75 23.64
CA GLU A 203 -33.40 -9.16 24.03
C GLU A 203 -33.34 -10.26 22.93
N ASP A 204 -32.09 -10.62 22.65
CA ASP A 204 -31.58 -12.00 22.68
C ASP A 204 -32.36 -13.09 21.93
N SER A 205 -32.00 -13.25 20.65
CA SER A 205 -31.91 -14.47 19.85
C SER A 205 -32.51 -14.29 18.46
N GLY A 206 -31.70 -14.59 17.43
CA GLY A 206 -32.13 -14.98 16.09
C GLY A 206 -33.06 -14.01 15.36
N ASP A 207 -32.48 -13.10 14.57
CA ASP A 207 -32.76 -13.00 13.14
C ASP A 207 -31.77 -11.99 12.57
N TYR A 208 -30.86 -12.45 11.72
CA TYR A 208 -30.03 -11.54 10.95
C TYR A 208 -30.91 -11.01 9.82
N GLU A 209 -31.37 -9.77 9.98
CA GLU A 209 -32.11 -9.02 8.98
C GLU A 209 -31.47 -9.16 7.60
N GLU A 210 -32.28 -9.65 6.68
CA GLU A 210 -32.01 -9.82 5.26
C GLU A 210 -31.70 -8.43 4.68
N THR A 211 -30.41 -8.08 4.58
CA THR A 211 -30.01 -6.79 4.01
C THR A 211 -30.00 -6.93 2.49
N ILE A 212 -30.80 -6.08 1.86
CA ILE A 212 -31.04 -5.95 0.42
C ILE A 212 -29.72 -6.05 -0.36
N ILE A 213 -29.56 -7.12 -1.14
CA ILE A 213 -28.60 -7.20 -2.22
C ILE A 213 -29.17 -6.32 -3.34
N GLU A 214 -28.67 -5.09 -3.47
CA GLU A 214 -28.81 -4.41 -4.75
C GLU A 214 -28.02 -5.21 -5.78
N GLU A 215 -28.73 -5.85 -6.72
CA GLU A 215 -28.16 -6.33 -7.98
C GLU A 215 -27.55 -5.12 -8.71
N ILE A 216 -26.26 -4.85 -8.48
CA ILE A 216 -25.50 -3.97 -9.34
C ILE A 216 -25.38 -4.70 -10.68
N LYS A 217 -26.15 -4.25 -11.67
CA LYS A 217 -25.95 -4.61 -13.07
C LYS A 217 -24.46 -4.40 -13.39
N GLU A 218 -23.80 -5.44 -13.91
CA GLU A 218 -22.45 -5.30 -14.47
C GLU A 218 -22.49 -4.09 -15.41
N ASP A 219 -21.68 -3.07 -15.10
CA ASP A 219 -21.52 -1.94 -15.99
C ASP A 219 -20.75 -2.47 -17.20
N GLU A 220 -21.47 -2.94 -18.23
CA GLU A 220 -20.96 -3.63 -19.42
C GLU A 220 -19.86 -2.81 -20.15
N ASN A 221 -19.72 -1.53 -19.80
CA ASN A 221 -18.74 -0.60 -20.34
C ASN A 221 -17.46 -0.46 -19.51
N LYS A 222 -17.28 -1.19 -18.40
CA LYS A 222 -16.08 -1.02 -17.57
C LYS A 222 -14.83 -1.60 -18.26
N ILE A 223 -13.85 -0.73 -18.49
CA ILE A 223 -12.56 -1.07 -19.11
C ILE A 223 -11.64 -1.72 -18.06
N ILE A 224 -11.10 -2.89 -18.37
CA ILE A 224 -10.09 -3.58 -17.56
C ILE A 224 -8.69 -3.14 -18.01
N ASN A 225 -7.95 -2.48 -17.12
CA ASN A 225 -6.60 -2.00 -17.43
C ASN A 225 -5.56 -3.08 -17.09
N ILE A 226 -4.77 -3.51 -18.08
CA ILE A 226 -3.78 -4.58 -17.92
C ILE A 226 -2.39 -4.10 -18.33
N ALA A 227 -1.42 -4.19 -17.42
CA ALA A 227 -0.02 -3.89 -17.71
C ALA A 227 0.77 -5.15 -18.03
N ILE A 228 1.65 -5.10 -19.05
CA ILE A 228 2.63 -6.16 -19.32
C ILE A 228 4.01 -5.67 -18.85
N VAL A 229 4.51 -6.24 -17.75
CA VAL A 229 5.72 -5.79 -17.07
C VAL A 229 6.75 -6.92 -16.91
N GLY A 230 7.99 -6.56 -16.59
CA GLY A 230 9.12 -7.50 -16.47
C GLY A 230 10.42 -6.92 -17.01
N LYS A 231 11.53 -7.61 -16.75
CA LYS A 231 12.89 -7.25 -17.19
C LYS A 231 13.00 -7.02 -18.71
N PRO A 232 13.94 -6.19 -19.22
CA PRO A 232 14.27 -6.18 -20.65
C PRO A 232 14.42 -7.60 -21.23
N ASN A 233 14.03 -7.79 -22.49
CA ASN A 233 14.09 -9.09 -23.19
C ASN A 233 13.25 -10.25 -22.64
N ALA A 234 12.48 -10.06 -21.56
CA ALA A 234 11.52 -11.06 -21.04
C ALA A 234 10.36 -11.41 -22.01
N GLY A 235 10.27 -10.76 -23.17
CA GLY A 235 9.28 -11.06 -24.23
C GLY A 235 7.99 -10.25 -24.18
N LYS A 236 7.96 -9.12 -23.45
CA LYS A 236 6.82 -8.19 -23.38
C LYS A 236 6.33 -7.71 -24.75
N SER A 237 7.25 -7.27 -25.62
CA SER A 237 6.90 -6.80 -26.98
C SER A 237 6.36 -7.90 -27.87
N THR A 238 6.89 -9.11 -27.73
CA THR A 238 6.36 -10.28 -28.43
C THR A 238 4.93 -10.56 -27.99
N LEU A 239 4.66 -10.57 -26.67
CA LEU A 239 3.31 -10.79 -26.15
C LEU A 239 2.34 -9.71 -26.62
N LEU A 240 2.72 -8.43 -26.50
CA LEU A 240 1.91 -7.30 -26.96
C LEU A 240 1.52 -7.46 -28.44
N ASN A 241 2.50 -7.72 -29.31
CA ASN A 241 2.25 -7.87 -30.75
C ASN A 241 1.36 -9.09 -31.05
N THR A 242 1.55 -10.20 -30.34
CA THR A 242 0.70 -11.39 -30.47
C THR A 242 -0.76 -11.11 -30.05
N LEU A 243 -0.96 -10.25 -29.04
CA LEU A 243 -2.28 -9.85 -28.56
C LEU A 243 -2.95 -8.82 -29.50
N ILE A 244 -2.20 -7.85 -30.04
CA ILE A 244 -2.72 -6.78 -30.91
C ILE A 244 -2.91 -7.27 -32.35
N GLY A 245 -2.01 -8.10 -32.89
CA GLY A 245 -1.98 -8.50 -34.30
C GLY A 245 -3.09 -9.46 -34.75
N LYS A 246 -4.29 -9.36 -34.18
CA LYS A 246 -5.45 -10.21 -34.50
C LYS A 246 -6.70 -9.36 -34.68
N ASP A 247 -7.67 -9.90 -35.42
CA ASP A 247 -9.03 -9.38 -35.65
C ASP A 247 -9.81 -9.20 -34.34
N ARG A 248 -9.40 -8.26 -33.50
CA ARG A 248 -10.16 -7.80 -32.33
C ARG A 248 -10.95 -6.58 -32.77
N SER A 249 -12.22 -6.50 -32.38
CA SER A 249 -12.98 -5.28 -32.59
C SER A 249 -12.35 -4.19 -31.73
N ILE A 250 -11.76 -3.21 -32.41
CA ILE A 250 -11.34 -1.97 -31.78
C ILE A 250 -12.62 -1.32 -31.25
N VAL A 251 -12.62 -0.99 -29.97
CA VAL A 251 -13.73 -0.27 -29.35
C VAL A 251 -13.54 1.20 -29.69
N SER A 252 -14.55 1.84 -30.30
CA SER A 252 -14.52 3.28 -30.59
C SER A 252 -14.39 4.09 -29.29
N ASP A 253 -13.82 5.30 -29.38
CA ASP A 253 -13.55 6.22 -28.27
C ASP A 253 -14.67 6.26 -27.20
N ILE A 254 -14.48 5.54 -26.09
CA ILE A 254 -15.36 5.61 -24.92
C ILE A 254 -15.00 6.88 -24.13
N ALA A 255 -16.01 7.67 -23.73
CA ALA A 255 -15.82 8.82 -22.87
C ALA A 255 -15.14 8.41 -21.55
N GLY A 256 -13.95 8.95 -21.28
CA GLY A 256 -13.05 8.48 -20.21
C GLY A 256 -11.63 8.20 -20.70
N THR A 257 -11.41 8.18 -22.02
CA THR A 257 -10.09 8.21 -22.68
C THR A 257 -9.39 9.57 -22.53
N THR A 258 -9.28 10.10 -21.31
CA THR A 258 -8.56 11.34 -21.08
C THR A 258 -7.06 11.10 -20.98
N ARG A 259 -6.39 11.47 -22.07
CA ARG A 259 -5.21 12.37 -22.12
C ARG A 259 -3.79 11.82 -22.32
N ASP A 260 -3.55 10.54 -22.55
CA ASP A 260 -2.25 10.07 -23.06
C ASP A 260 -2.42 9.08 -24.24
N ALA A 261 -1.94 9.49 -25.41
CA ALA A 261 -2.18 8.88 -26.72
C ALA A 261 -1.39 7.56 -27.00
N ILE A 262 -1.36 6.62 -26.04
CA ILE A 262 -0.41 5.48 -26.06
C ILE A 262 -1.02 4.11 -25.70
N ASP A 263 -2.23 4.06 -25.16
CA ASP A 263 -2.85 2.81 -24.71
C ASP A 263 -3.72 2.16 -25.80
N GLU A 264 -3.80 0.83 -25.82
CA GLU A 264 -4.51 0.06 -26.86
C GLU A 264 -5.74 -0.62 -26.25
N THR A 265 -6.93 -0.21 -26.70
CA THR A 265 -8.21 -0.74 -26.21
C THR A 265 -8.86 -1.65 -27.25
N PHE A 266 -9.30 -2.83 -26.83
CA PHE A 266 -9.99 -3.80 -27.69
C PHE A 266 -10.98 -4.65 -26.88
N ASN A 267 -11.97 -5.25 -27.57
CA ASN A 267 -12.82 -6.25 -26.94
C ASN A 267 -12.14 -7.64 -26.97
N PHE A 268 -12.21 -8.37 -25.85
CA PHE A 268 -11.74 -9.74 -25.73
C PHE A 268 -12.78 -10.58 -24.99
N LYS A 269 -13.45 -11.47 -25.74
CA LYS A 269 -14.48 -12.39 -25.21
C LYS A 269 -15.61 -11.66 -24.47
N GLY A 270 -16.00 -10.48 -24.93
CA GLY A 270 -17.04 -9.66 -24.31
C GLY A 270 -16.49 -8.58 -23.37
N ASP A 271 -15.27 -8.73 -22.85
CA ASP A 271 -14.68 -7.75 -21.93
C ASP A 271 -13.89 -6.66 -22.68
N ASN A 272 -14.10 -5.39 -22.31
CA ASN A 272 -13.33 -4.26 -22.82
C ASN A 272 -11.98 -4.18 -22.08
N ILE A 273 -10.88 -4.36 -22.81
CA ILE A 273 -9.53 -4.40 -22.23
C ILE A 273 -8.70 -3.25 -22.78
N CYS A 274 -8.02 -2.54 -21.88
CA CYS A 274 -6.99 -1.56 -22.20
C CYS A 274 -5.62 -2.13 -21.80
N LEU A 275 -4.71 -2.25 -22.76
CA LEU A 275 -3.30 -2.54 -22.47
C LEU A 275 -2.58 -1.21 -22.22
N VAL A 276 -2.08 -1.02 -20.99
CA VAL A 276 -1.43 0.24 -20.60
C VAL A 276 0.05 0.29 -21.01
N ASP A 277 0.53 1.48 -21.38
CA ASP A 277 1.90 1.81 -21.78
C ASP A 277 2.45 0.99 -22.97
N THR A 278 1.66 0.87 -24.05
CA THR A 278 2.07 0.07 -25.22
C THR A 278 3.17 0.71 -26.06
N ALA A 279 3.32 2.05 -26.03
CA ALA A 279 4.35 2.76 -26.82
C ALA A 279 5.76 2.55 -26.27
N GLY A 280 5.92 2.38 -24.95
CA GLY A 280 7.21 2.01 -24.35
C GLY A 280 7.71 0.65 -24.86
N ILE A 281 6.79 -0.26 -25.15
CA ILE A 281 7.04 -1.59 -25.69
C ILE A 281 7.35 -1.55 -27.20
N ARG A 282 6.67 -0.69 -27.98
CA ARG A 282 6.89 -0.51 -29.43
C ARG A 282 8.18 0.24 -29.77
N LYS A 283 8.56 1.28 -29.02
CA LYS A 283 9.77 2.09 -29.27
C LYS A 283 11.09 1.32 -29.07
N LYS A 284 11.12 0.26 -28.24
CA LYS A 284 12.33 -0.54 -27.97
C LYS A 284 12.89 -1.30 -29.18
N LYS A 285 12.19 -1.36 -30.32
CA LYS A 285 12.72 -2.00 -31.54
C LYS A 285 13.77 -1.15 -32.28
N ASN A 286 13.85 0.16 -32.02
CA ASN A 286 14.59 1.10 -32.88
C ASN A 286 15.64 1.98 -32.16
N VAL A 287 15.96 1.79 -30.87
CA VAL A 287 16.89 2.71 -30.15
C VAL A 287 17.93 1.94 -29.33
N ASN A 288 19.20 2.12 -29.70
CA ASN A 288 20.40 1.68 -29.00
C ASN A 288 21.03 2.92 -28.33
N THR A 289 20.66 3.27 -27.10
CA THR A 289 21.40 4.19 -26.19
C THR A 289 20.64 4.42 -24.88
N ASP A 290 21.24 4.10 -23.73
CA ASP A 290 21.01 4.64 -22.37
C ASP A 290 19.54 4.91 -21.91
N VAL A 291 18.64 3.92 -22.05
CA VAL A 291 17.19 4.03 -21.68
C VAL A 291 16.76 3.19 -20.47
N GLU A 292 17.64 2.85 -19.52
CA GLU A 292 17.23 2.05 -18.36
C GLU A 292 16.42 2.84 -17.33
N TYR A 293 16.85 4.04 -16.96
CA TYR A 293 16.15 4.89 -15.99
C TYR A 293 14.71 5.22 -16.42
N TYR A 294 14.53 5.61 -17.69
CA TYR A 294 13.21 5.84 -18.27
C TYR A 294 12.37 4.57 -18.42
N SER A 295 13.00 3.38 -18.48
CA SER A 295 12.26 2.10 -18.48
C SER A 295 11.66 1.78 -17.12
N VAL A 296 12.31 2.15 -16.01
CA VAL A 296 11.81 1.90 -14.65
C VAL A 296 10.63 2.80 -14.31
N ASN A 297 10.75 4.11 -14.53
CA ASN A 297 9.65 5.05 -14.27
C ASN A 297 8.40 4.75 -15.11
N ARG A 298 8.57 4.23 -16.32
CA ARG A 298 7.47 3.75 -17.17
C ARG A 298 6.81 2.50 -16.59
N ALA A 299 7.59 1.50 -16.18
CA ALA A 299 7.05 0.32 -15.52
C ALA A 299 6.26 0.70 -14.26
N ILE A 300 6.72 1.69 -13.48
CA ILE A 300 5.99 2.21 -12.33
C ILE A 300 4.64 2.80 -12.74
N LYS A 301 4.61 3.71 -13.73
CA LYS A 301 3.37 4.32 -14.22
C LYS A 301 2.39 3.28 -14.76
N ALA A 302 2.86 2.32 -15.54
CA ALA A 302 2.03 1.23 -16.07
C ALA A 302 1.44 0.36 -14.95
N ILE A 303 2.21 0.08 -13.90
CA ILE A 303 1.70 -0.64 -12.72
C ILE A 303 0.64 0.21 -12.01
N GLU A 304 0.90 1.49 -11.81
CA GLU A 304 -0.03 2.41 -11.13
C GLU A 304 -1.36 2.57 -11.88
N SER A 305 -1.35 2.60 -13.22
CA SER A 305 -2.56 2.75 -14.06
C SER A 305 -3.30 1.44 -14.36
N SER A 306 -2.74 0.28 -14.03
CA SER A 306 -3.39 -1.02 -14.30
C SER A 306 -4.25 -1.52 -13.13
N ASP A 307 -5.21 -2.40 -13.42
CA ASP A 307 -5.91 -3.22 -12.43
C ASP A 307 -5.13 -4.52 -12.16
N VAL A 308 -4.56 -5.09 -13.22
CA VAL A 308 -3.83 -6.36 -13.22
C VAL A 308 -2.52 -6.24 -13.99
N CYS A 309 -1.44 -6.74 -13.41
CA CYS A 309 -0.13 -6.84 -14.03
C CYS A 309 0.14 -8.28 -14.48
N ILE A 310 0.54 -8.44 -15.73
CA ILE A 310 1.17 -9.65 -16.24
C ILE A 310 2.69 -9.49 -16.07
N LEU A 311 3.26 -10.18 -15.09
CA LEU A 311 4.70 -10.21 -14.86
C LEU A 311 5.36 -11.28 -15.74
N MET A 312 6.06 -10.84 -16.78
CA MET A 312 6.82 -11.68 -17.71
C MET A 312 8.17 -12.03 -17.12
N LEU A 313 8.43 -13.32 -16.92
CA LEU A 313 9.70 -13.88 -16.49
C LEU A 313 10.33 -14.67 -17.62
N ASP A 314 11.64 -14.56 -17.79
CA ASP A 314 12.39 -15.39 -18.73
C ASP A 314 12.81 -16.70 -18.03
N VAL A 315 12.31 -17.85 -18.50
CA VAL A 315 12.65 -19.12 -17.87
C VAL A 315 14.11 -19.53 -18.04
N PHE A 316 14.81 -18.99 -19.04
CA PHE A 316 16.22 -19.28 -19.25
C PHE A 316 17.10 -18.50 -18.26
N GLU A 317 16.75 -17.26 -17.94
CA GLU A 317 17.48 -16.46 -16.94
C GLU A 317 17.08 -16.81 -15.50
N GLY A 318 15.88 -17.38 -15.29
CA GLY A 318 15.36 -17.68 -13.97
C GLY A 318 14.84 -16.43 -13.24
N LEU A 319 14.61 -16.54 -11.93
CA LEU A 319 14.11 -15.42 -11.11
C LEU A 319 15.26 -14.48 -10.72
N THR A 320 15.24 -13.25 -11.24
CA THR A 320 16.26 -12.23 -10.95
C THR A 320 15.80 -11.23 -9.88
N ASP A 321 16.73 -10.44 -9.32
CA ASP A 321 16.39 -9.39 -8.35
C ASP A 321 15.55 -8.25 -8.95
N GLN A 322 15.71 -7.99 -10.25
CA GLN A 322 14.87 -7.03 -10.97
C GLN A 322 13.42 -7.53 -11.04
N ASP A 323 13.21 -8.82 -11.24
CA ASP A 323 11.86 -9.42 -11.23
C ASP A 323 11.22 -9.32 -9.85
N LYS A 324 11.99 -9.60 -8.79
CA LYS A 324 11.53 -9.40 -7.39
C LYS A 324 11.15 -7.96 -7.12
N THR A 325 11.96 -7.00 -7.60
CA THR A 325 11.71 -5.56 -7.45
C THR A 325 10.41 -5.15 -8.12
N ILE A 326 10.19 -5.58 -9.37
CA ILE A 326 8.95 -5.29 -10.12
C ILE A 326 7.76 -5.95 -9.42
N ALA A 327 7.88 -7.20 -9.00
CA ALA A 327 6.82 -7.90 -8.29
C ALA A 327 6.44 -7.24 -6.96
N ASN A 328 7.43 -6.85 -6.14
CA ASN A 328 7.18 -6.13 -4.88
C ASN A 328 6.42 -4.83 -5.15
N LEU A 329 6.80 -4.09 -6.19
CA LEU A 329 6.08 -2.89 -6.58
C LEU A 329 4.60 -3.18 -6.94
N ILE A 330 4.32 -4.26 -7.68
CA ILE A 330 2.93 -4.69 -8.00
C ILE A 330 2.15 -4.97 -6.72
N ILE A 331 2.76 -5.69 -5.76
CA ILE A 331 2.16 -6.06 -4.46
C ILE A 331 1.90 -4.82 -3.62
N ASP A 332 2.86 -3.90 -3.56
CA ASP A 332 2.79 -2.65 -2.78
C ASP A 332 1.66 -1.76 -3.29
N ARG A 333 1.46 -1.72 -4.63
CA ARG A 333 0.35 -1.00 -5.28
C ARG A 333 -0.96 -1.77 -5.29
N LYS A 334 -1.00 -2.95 -4.64
CA LYS A 334 -2.20 -3.80 -4.50
C LYS A 334 -2.85 -4.16 -5.84
N LYS A 335 -2.05 -4.31 -6.89
CA LYS A 335 -2.51 -4.68 -8.23
C LYS A 335 -2.69 -6.19 -8.34
N GLY A 336 -3.62 -6.64 -9.18
CA GLY A 336 -3.71 -8.05 -9.52
C GLY A 336 -2.43 -8.52 -10.18
N ILE A 337 -2.07 -9.79 -10.06
CA ILE A 337 -0.85 -10.33 -10.64
C ILE A 337 -1.07 -11.70 -11.27
N VAL A 338 -0.55 -11.85 -12.49
CA VAL A 338 -0.38 -13.13 -13.18
C VAL A 338 1.09 -13.25 -13.57
N ILE A 339 1.72 -14.37 -13.25
CA ILE A 339 3.13 -14.62 -13.54
C ILE A 339 3.22 -15.48 -14.81
N ALA A 340 3.90 -14.95 -15.81
CA ALA A 340 4.09 -15.58 -17.10
C ALA A 340 5.54 -16.09 -17.22
N ALA A 341 5.71 -17.39 -17.07
CA ALA A 341 6.98 -18.08 -17.31
C ALA A 341 7.18 -18.21 -18.83
N ASN A 342 7.79 -17.19 -19.42
CA ASN A 342 7.91 -17.02 -20.86
C ASN A 342 9.17 -17.70 -21.42
N LYS A 343 9.11 -18.02 -22.72
CA LYS A 343 10.11 -18.80 -23.45
C LYS A 343 10.21 -20.25 -22.94
N TRP A 344 9.08 -20.82 -22.51
CA TRP A 344 9.01 -22.18 -21.96
C TRP A 344 9.54 -23.27 -22.91
N ASP A 345 9.56 -22.99 -24.21
CA ASP A 345 10.10 -23.84 -25.26
C ASP A 345 11.62 -24.04 -25.18
N ILE A 346 12.37 -23.09 -24.61
CA ILE A 346 13.84 -23.15 -24.47
C ILE A 346 14.31 -23.40 -23.02
N ARG A 347 13.40 -23.83 -22.13
CA ARG A 347 13.75 -24.20 -20.76
C ARG A 347 14.83 -25.31 -20.73
N GLU A 348 15.49 -25.45 -19.58
CA GLU A 348 16.44 -26.54 -19.35
C GLU A 348 15.79 -27.92 -19.57
N LYS A 349 16.50 -28.81 -20.28
CA LYS A 349 16.01 -30.16 -20.58
C LYS A 349 15.86 -30.94 -19.27
N GLY A 350 14.69 -31.57 -19.10
CA GLY A 350 14.36 -32.33 -17.89
C GLY A 350 13.51 -31.55 -16.89
N THR A 351 13.53 -30.21 -16.92
CA THR A 351 12.68 -29.39 -16.04
C THR A 351 11.21 -29.53 -16.41
N THR A 352 10.39 -30.00 -15.47
CA THR A 352 8.93 -30.06 -15.63
C THR A 352 8.28 -28.74 -15.20
N TRP A 353 7.00 -28.57 -15.53
CA TRP A 353 6.23 -27.42 -15.06
C TRP A 353 6.12 -27.40 -13.52
N ASN A 354 5.91 -28.57 -12.92
CA ASN A 354 5.74 -28.69 -11.47
C ASN A 354 7.02 -28.32 -10.72
N ASP A 355 8.18 -28.71 -11.25
CA ASP A 355 9.49 -28.37 -10.65
C ASP A 355 9.70 -26.85 -10.66
N TYR A 356 9.42 -26.21 -11.81
CA TYR A 356 9.54 -24.76 -11.94
C TYR A 356 8.56 -24.02 -11.03
N GLU A 357 7.28 -24.42 -11.00
CA GLU A 357 6.29 -23.78 -10.14
C GLU A 357 6.64 -23.95 -8.65
N ALA A 358 7.12 -25.12 -8.24
CA ALA A 358 7.57 -25.38 -6.87
C ALA A 358 8.81 -24.53 -6.50
N TYR A 359 9.79 -24.45 -7.41
CA TYR A 359 10.96 -23.58 -7.23
C TYR A 359 10.54 -22.12 -7.06
N MET A 360 9.67 -21.59 -7.92
CA MET A 360 9.21 -20.21 -7.84
C MET A 360 8.48 -19.91 -6.54
N LYS A 361 7.60 -20.81 -6.09
CA LYS A 361 6.87 -20.68 -4.82
C LYS A 361 7.79 -20.74 -3.60
N SER A 362 8.87 -21.52 -3.67
CA SER A 362 9.89 -21.60 -2.62
C SER A 362 10.79 -20.37 -2.61
N ALA A 363 11.28 -19.95 -3.79
CA ALA A 363 12.19 -18.83 -3.95
C ALA A 363 11.50 -17.47 -3.70
N PHE A 364 10.19 -17.38 -3.93
CA PHE A 364 9.45 -16.14 -3.71
C PHE A 364 8.05 -16.37 -3.10
N PRO A 365 7.98 -16.78 -1.81
CA PRO A 365 6.73 -17.21 -1.18
C PRO A 365 5.62 -16.15 -1.12
N ILE A 366 6.00 -14.87 -1.20
CA ILE A 366 5.03 -13.76 -1.24
C ILE A 366 4.11 -13.83 -2.46
N LEU A 367 4.53 -14.50 -3.55
CA LEU A 367 3.74 -14.69 -4.77
C LEU A 367 3.03 -16.04 -4.84
N ASN A 368 2.92 -16.79 -3.74
CA ASN A 368 2.22 -18.07 -3.74
C ASN A 368 0.74 -17.94 -4.12
N TYR A 369 0.14 -16.77 -3.90
CA TYR A 369 -1.21 -16.48 -4.31
C TYR A 369 -1.36 -16.20 -5.81
N ALA A 370 -0.30 -16.02 -6.58
CA ALA A 370 -0.41 -15.67 -8.00
C ALA A 370 -0.84 -16.87 -8.86
N PHE A 371 -1.41 -16.57 -10.03
CA PHE A 371 -1.50 -17.55 -11.11
C PHE A 371 -0.14 -17.63 -11.81
N TYR A 372 0.34 -18.86 -12.04
CA TYR A 372 1.53 -19.13 -12.84
C TYR A 372 1.11 -19.75 -14.16
N ALA A 373 1.62 -19.23 -15.28
CA ALA A 373 1.34 -19.75 -16.60
C ALA A 373 2.64 -19.93 -17.39
N ARG A 374 2.88 -21.14 -17.90
CA ARG A 374 3.89 -21.39 -18.93
C ARG A 374 3.43 -20.80 -20.25
N VAL A 375 4.27 -19.99 -20.89
CA VAL A 375 3.94 -19.36 -22.16
C VAL A 375 5.13 -19.34 -23.10
N CYS A 376 4.84 -19.40 -24.39
CA CYS A 376 5.71 -18.84 -25.42
C CYS A 376 4.97 -17.65 -26.01
N ALA A 377 5.41 -16.43 -25.72
CA ALA A 377 4.70 -15.19 -26.08
C ALA A 377 4.39 -15.04 -27.58
N ALA A 378 5.14 -15.71 -28.46
CA ALA A 378 4.89 -15.75 -29.90
C ALA A 378 3.70 -16.66 -30.29
N ARG A 379 3.25 -17.56 -29.40
CA ARG A 379 2.13 -18.47 -29.64
C ARG A 379 0.81 -17.82 -29.21
N LYS A 380 -0.11 -17.71 -30.17
CA LYS A 380 -1.48 -17.20 -29.97
C LYS A 380 -2.17 -17.79 -28.73
N ASN A 381 -2.24 -19.13 -28.68
CA ASN A 381 -3.03 -19.82 -27.67
C ASN A 381 -2.50 -19.55 -26.24
N ASP A 382 -1.19 -19.38 -26.09
CA ASP A 382 -0.58 -19.08 -24.80
C ASP A 382 -0.89 -17.63 -24.38
N ALA A 383 -0.78 -16.68 -25.32
CA ALA A 383 -1.11 -15.28 -25.09
C ALA A 383 -2.59 -15.08 -24.68
N GLU A 384 -3.52 -15.76 -25.36
CA GLU A 384 -4.97 -15.67 -25.04
C GLU A 384 -5.31 -16.32 -23.70
N LYS A 385 -4.67 -17.44 -23.34
CA LYS A 385 -4.82 -18.06 -22.02
C LYS A 385 -4.32 -17.12 -20.92
N LEU A 386 -3.17 -16.49 -21.14
CA LEU A 386 -2.60 -15.55 -20.19
C LEU A 386 -3.51 -14.32 -20.00
N LEU A 387 -4.04 -13.77 -21.08
CA LEU A 387 -5.00 -12.66 -21.02
C LEU A 387 -6.30 -13.08 -20.31
N SER A 388 -6.82 -14.28 -20.59
CA SER A 388 -8.01 -14.81 -19.91
C SER A 388 -7.79 -14.96 -18.40
N LEU A 389 -6.58 -15.34 -17.96
CA LEU A 389 -6.23 -15.37 -16.54
C LEU A 389 -6.19 -13.96 -15.92
N ALA A 390 -5.63 -12.98 -16.63
CA ALA A 390 -5.59 -11.60 -16.16
C ALA A 390 -7.01 -11.01 -16.03
N VAL A 391 -7.89 -11.28 -16.99
CA VAL A 391 -9.32 -10.91 -16.93
C VAL A 391 -10.02 -11.58 -15.75
N ARG A 392 -9.78 -12.88 -15.52
CA ARG A 392 -10.32 -13.58 -14.34
C ARG A 392 -9.89 -12.89 -13.05
N VAL A 393 -8.61 -12.56 -12.91
CA VAL A 393 -8.10 -11.83 -11.74
C VAL A 393 -8.80 -10.47 -11.59
N ALA A 394 -8.97 -9.72 -12.68
CA ALA A 394 -9.66 -8.43 -12.65
C ALA A 394 -11.11 -8.56 -12.18
N LYS A 395 -11.84 -9.56 -12.67
CA LYS A 395 -13.22 -9.85 -12.26
C LYS A 395 -13.29 -10.27 -10.80
N THR A 396 -12.42 -11.18 -10.36
CA THR A 396 -12.34 -11.61 -8.95
C THR A 396 -12.07 -10.45 -7.99
N ARG A 397 -11.28 -9.45 -8.39
CA ARG A 397 -11.08 -8.24 -7.58
C ARG A 397 -12.43 -7.54 -7.36
N MET A 398 -13.17 -7.33 -8.43
CA MET A 398 -14.43 -6.58 -8.38
C MET A 398 -15.57 -7.26 -7.60
N GLN A 399 -15.42 -8.53 -7.19
CA GLN A 399 -16.46 -9.28 -6.49
C GLN A 399 -16.79 -8.68 -5.11
N ARG A 400 -18.09 -8.65 -4.81
CA ARG A 400 -18.63 -8.37 -3.47
C ARG A 400 -19.10 -9.65 -2.81
N PHE A 401 -18.91 -9.72 -1.50
CA PHE A 401 -19.28 -10.87 -0.69
C PHE A 401 -20.14 -10.44 0.50
N GLU A 402 -21.09 -11.28 0.86
CA GLU A 402 -21.98 -11.07 2.00
C GLU A 402 -21.22 -11.06 3.33
N THR A 403 -21.54 -10.10 4.19
CA THR A 403 -20.94 -9.93 5.53
C THR A 403 -21.02 -11.23 6.34
N HIS A 404 -22.11 -11.99 6.23
CA HIS A 404 -22.27 -13.27 6.92
C HIS A 404 -21.23 -14.30 6.49
N ALA A 405 -21.08 -14.54 5.18
CA ALA A 405 -20.11 -15.49 4.64
C ALA A 405 -18.66 -15.11 5.00
N LEU A 406 -18.33 -13.81 4.94
CA LEU A 406 -17.03 -13.28 5.33
C LEU A 406 -16.75 -13.50 6.82
N THR A 407 -17.75 -13.24 7.66
CA THR A 407 -17.66 -13.37 9.11
C THR A 407 -17.51 -14.84 9.52
N GLU A 408 -18.35 -15.72 8.99
CA GLU A 408 -18.32 -17.16 9.29
C GLU A 408 -16.95 -17.76 8.95
N THR A 409 -16.41 -17.43 7.77
CA THR A 409 -15.10 -17.89 7.30
C THR A 409 -13.99 -17.51 8.28
N MET A 410 -13.94 -16.24 8.69
CA MET A 410 -12.90 -15.75 9.61
C MET A 410 -13.08 -16.30 11.02
N VAL A 411 -14.31 -16.39 11.53
CA VAL A 411 -14.60 -16.98 12.84
C VAL A 411 -14.20 -18.46 12.86
N ARG A 412 -14.51 -19.23 11.82
CA ARG A 412 -14.07 -20.62 11.67
C ARG A 412 -12.54 -20.73 11.71
N ALA A 413 -11.82 -19.87 11.00
CA ALA A 413 -10.35 -19.85 11.05
C ALA A 413 -9.82 -19.62 12.48
N THR A 414 -10.45 -18.74 13.28
CA THR A 414 -10.04 -18.53 14.68
C THR A 414 -10.30 -19.74 15.59
N ARG A 415 -11.26 -20.61 15.23
CA ARG A 415 -11.53 -21.88 15.94
C ARG A 415 -10.54 -22.97 15.56
N GLU A 416 -10.13 -23.03 14.30
CA GLU A 416 -9.09 -23.98 13.84
C GLU A 416 -7.73 -23.67 14.45
N TYR A 417 -7.39 -22.39 14.59
CA TYR A 417 -6.16 -21.95 15.24
C TYR A 417 -6.45 -20.78 16.19
N THR A 418 -6.60 -21.11 17.47
CA THR A 418 -6.91 -20.14 18.52
C THR A 418 -5.62 -19.54 19.11
N ILE A 419 -5.64 -18.23 19.34
CA ILE A 419 -4.58 -17.51 20.04
C ILE A 419 -5.16 -16.75 21.23
N SER A 420 -4.34 -16.54 22.26
CA SER A 420 -4.65 -15.60 23.34
C SER A 420 -4.14 -14.21 22.96
N ALA A 421 -5.02 -13.22 23.07
CA ALA A 421 -4.70 -11.82 22.87
C ALA A 421 -4.99 -11.08 24.18
N GLY A 422 -3.97 -10.81 24.98
CA GLY A 422 -4.13 -10.09 26.24
C GLY A 422 -4.82 -10.88 27.36
N GLY A 423 -4.54 -12.19 27.45
CA GLY A 423 -5.11 -13.06 28.47
C GLY A 423 -6.49 -13.62 28.12
N ASN A 424 -7.13 -13.11 27.06
CA ASN A 424 -8.41 -13.61 26.56
C ASN A 424 -8.26 -14.24 25.18
N PRO A 425 -9.11 -15.22 24.80
CA PRO A 425 -9.15 -15.71 23.43
C PRO A 425 -9.40 -14.57 22.44
N PHE A 426 -8.66 -14.56 21.33
CA PHE A 426 -8.94 -13.64 20.23
C PHE A 426 -10.31 -13.94 19.62
N LYS A 427 -11.13 -12.90 19.45
CA LYS A 427 -12.50 -13.02 18.94
C LYS A 427 -12.71 -12.03 17.81
N ILE A 428 -13.20 -12.54 16.68
CA ILE A 428 -13.75 -11.75 15.58
C ILE A 428 -15.26 -11.66 15.80
N PHE A 429 -15.78 -10.45 15.73
CA PHE A 429 -17.21 -10.18 15.91
C PHE A 429 -17.93 -10.20 14.56
N TYR A 430 -17.44 -9.44 13.59
CA TYR A 430 -17.94 -9.42 12.22
C TYR A 430 -16.88 -8.90 11.25
N VAL A 431 -17.11 -9.16 9.96
CA VAL A 431 -16.24 -8.78 8.85
C VAL A 431 -17.09 -8.19 7.74
N THR A 432 -16.75 -6.97 7.30
CA THR A 432 -17.44 -6.30 6.20
C THR A 432 -16.46 -5.91 5.10
N GLN A 433 -16.93 -5.92 3.85
CA GLN A 433 -16.13 -5.50 2.70
C GLN A 433 -16.28 -3.99 2.46
N THR A 434 -15.17 -3.27 2.55
CA THR A 434 -15.10 -1.80 2.40
C THR A 434 -14.66 -1.35 1.01
N GLY A 435 -14.18 -2.27 0.16
CA GLY A 435 -13.76 -1.96 -1.20
C GLY A 435 -13.59 -3.20 -2.08
N VAL A 436 -13.57 -2.99 -3.39
CA VAL A 436 -13.49 -4.07 -4.40
C VAL A 436 -12.24 -3.98 -5.29
N ASN A 437 -11.66 -2.81 -5.54
CA ASN A 437 -10.46 -2.71 -6.38
C ASN A 437 -9.37 -1.83 -5.73
N PRO A 438 -8.49 -2.40 -4.89
CA PRO A 438 -8.42 -3.82 -4.49
C PRO A 438 -9.52 -4.25 -3.49
N PRO A 439 -9.76 -5.56 -3.31
CA PRO A 439 -10.63 -6.06 -2.25
C PRO A 439 -10.13 -5.65 -0.87
N ALA A 440 -10.97 -4.94 -0.14
CA ALA A 440 -10.65 -4.42 1.19
C ALA A 440 -11.73 -4.83 2.19
N PHE A 441 -11.29 -5.28 3.37
CA PHE A 441 -12.15 -5.81 4.41
C PHE A 441 -11.80 -5.19 5.75
N ALA A 442 -12.83 -4.77 6.50
CA ALA A 442 -12.72 -4.38 7.90
C ALA A 442 -13.12 -5.57 8.78
N VAL A 443 -12.19 -6.00 9.63
CA VAL A 443 -12.35 -7.12 10.58
C VAL A 443 -12.48 -6.54 11.99
N PHE A 444 -13.67 -6.61 12.57
CA PHE A 444 -13.91 -6.08 13.92
C PHE A 444 -13.64 -7.15 14.97
N CYS A 445 -12.72 -6.89 15.89
CA CYS A 445 -12.26 -7.85 16.88
C CYS A 445 -11.98 -7.21 18.26
N ASN A 446 -11.68 -8.04 19.26
CA ASN A 446 -11.46 -7.58 20.64
C ASN A 446 -10.07 -6.93 20.86
N HIS A 447 -9.02 -7.47 20.25
CA HIS A 447 -7.63 -7.03 20.48
C HIS A 447 -6.82 -6.93 19.17
N PRO A 448 -7.14 -6.00 18.26
CA PRO A 448 -6.48 -5.89 16.95
C PRO A 448 -4.97 -5.63 17.04
N HIS A 449 -4.53 -4.84 18.02
CA HIS A 449 -3.12 -4.47 18.23
C HIS A 449 -2.26 -5.65 18.74
N LYS A 450 -2.87 -6.71 19.29
CA LYS A 450 -2.14 -7.89 19.80
C LYS A 450 -1.92 -8.96 18.74
N LEU A 451 -2.42 -8.75 17.52
CA LEU A 451 -2.26 -9.68 16.42
C LEU A 451 -0.89 -9.53 15.76
N ASN A 452 -0.05 -10.55 15.92
CA ASN A 452 1.23 -10.63 15.21
C ASN A 452 1.03 -10.83 13.69
N SER A 453 2.09 -10.60 12.91
CA SER A 453 2.07 -10.72 11.45
C SER A 453 1.77 -12.14 10.95
N HIS A 454 2.23 -13.17 11.68
CA HIS A 454 2.00 -14.57 11.34
C HIS A 454 0.51 -14.92 11.37
N TYR A 455 -0.19 -14.51 12.42
CA TYR A 455 -1.63 -14.77 12.55
C TYR A 455 -2.45 -13.96 11.55
N LYS A 456 -2.07 -12.69 11.29
CA LYS A 456 -2.68 -11.88 10.23
C LYS A 456 -2.53 -12.56 8.86
N ARG A 457 -1.35 -13.11 8.55
CA ARG A 457 -1.10 -13.85 7.31
C ARG A 457 -1.88 -15.18 7.26
N TYR A 458 -2.01 -15.88 8.38
CA TYR A 458 -2.85 -17.08 8.47
C TYR A 458 -4.31 -16.77 8.11
N LEU A 459 -4.90 -15.73 8.72
CA LEU A 459 -6.26 -15.29 8.42
C LEU A 459 -6.40 -14.84 6.96
N GLU A 460 -5.44 -14.06 6.45
CA GLU A 460 -5.39 -13.68 5.03
C GLU A 460 -5.40 -14.89 4.10
N ASN A 461 -4.58 -15.91 4.37
CA ASN A 461 -4.51 -17.10 3.54
C ASN A 461 -5.81 -17.91 3.58
N ARG A 462 -6.42 -18.08 4.76
CA ARG A 462 -7.73 -18.75 4.88
C ARG A 462 -8.82 -18.02 4.11
N PHE A 463 -8.84 -16.70 4.21
CA PHE A 463 -9.80 -15.88 3.50
C PHE A 463 -9.60 -15.97 1.98
N ARG A 464 -8.34 -15.96 1.53
CA ARG A 464 -7.97 -16.13 0.13
C ARG A 464 -8.34 -17.49 -0.44
N GLU A 465 -8.17 -18.56 0.33
CA GLU A 465 -8.55 -19.94 -0.07
C GLU A 465 -10.06 -20.06 -0.27
N MET A 466 -10.86 -19.53 0.66
CA MET A 466 -12.33 -19.67 0.63
C MET A 466 -12.97 -18.90 -0.52
N PHE A 467 -12.50 -17.68 -0.79
CA PHE A 467 -13.09 -16.78 -1.78
C PHE A 467 -12.32 -16.74 -3.12
N ASP A 468 -11.37 -17.66 -3.33
CA ASP A 468 -10.53 -17.78 -4.53
C ASP A 468 -9.90 -16.44 -4.98
N PHE A 469 -9.34 -15.67 -4.04
CA PHE A 469 -8.59 -14.44 -4.34
C PHE A 469 -7.20 -14.72 -4.94
N ARG A 470 -7.07 -15.77 -5.75
CA ARG A 470 -5.84 -16.09 -6.46
C ARG A 470 -5.54 -14.97 -7.48
N GLY A 471 -4.29 -14.52 -7.50
CA GLY A 471 -3.83 -13.37 -8.28
C GLY A 471 -4.21 -12.02 -7.67
N THR A 472 -4.93 -11.95 -6.56
CA THR A 472 -5.49 -10.70 -6.03
C THR A 472 -4.98 -10.38 -4.63
N PRO A 473 -4.19 -9.30 -4.43
CA PRO A 473 -3.90 -8.82 -3.08
C PRO A 473 -5.19 -8.45 -2.34
N ILE A 474 -5.30 -8.84 -1.06
CA ILE A 474 -6.41 -8.44 -0.20
C ILE A 474 -5.93 -7.49 0.89
N ILE A 475 -6.77 -6.55 1.29
CA ILE A 475 -6.51 -5.64 2.41
C ILE A 475 -7.36 -6.07 3.60
N LEU A 476 -6.72 -6.51 4.68
CA LEU A 476 -7.40 -6.79 5.95
C LEU A 476 -7.04 -5.71 6.97
N ASN A 477 -8.04 -4.92 7.36
CA ASN A 477 -7.92 -3.89 8.39
C ASN A 477 -8.60 -4.39 9.66
N PHE A 478 -7.81 -4.68 10.69
CA PHE A 478 -8.31 -5.14 11.99
C PHE A 478 -8.64 -3.94 12.87
N ARG A 479 -9.89 -3.83 13.31
CA ARG A 479 -10.40 -2.72 14.12
C ARG A 479 -10.92 -3.23 15.45
N LYS A 480 -10.79 -2.41 16.49
CA LYS A 480 -11.38 -2.72 17.80
C LYS A 480 -12.87 -2.42 17.68
N ARG A 481 -13.72 -3.30 18.20
CA ARG A 481 -15.15 -2.98 18.31
C ARG A 481 -15.31 -1.79 19.28
N GLY A 482 -15.85 -0.67 18.80
CA GLY A 482 -16.17 0.48 19.64
C GLY A 482 -17.11 0.08 20.78
N LYS A 483 -16.96 0.68 21.96
CA LYS A 483 -18.01 0.63 22.98
C LYS A 483 -19.15 1.50 22.46
N LYS A 484 -20.38 0.96 22.41
CA LYS A 484 -21.57 1.82 22.29
C LYS A 484 -21.48 2.86 23.43
N TYR A 485 -21.52 4.15 23.10
CA TYR A 485 -21.88 5.15 24.10
C TYR A 485 -23.31 4.83 24.51
N GLY A 486 -23.47 4.27 25.71
CA GLY A 486 -24.78 4.20 26.35
C GLY A 486 -25.15 5.62 26.75
N GLY A 487 -26.35 6.06 26.33
CA GLY A 487 -27.00 7.25 26.85
C GLY A 487 -27.36 7.11 28.32
#